data_AF-A0A1I0JEF5-F1
#
_entry.id   AF-A0A1I0JEF5-F1
#
_cell.length_a   1.000
_cell.length_b   1.000
_cell.length_c   1.000
_cell.angle_alpha   90.00
_cell.angle_beta   90.00
_cell.angle_gamma   90.00
#
_symmetry.space_group_name_H-M   'P 1'
#
loop_
_entity.id
_entity.type
_entity.pdbx_description
1 polymer ?
#
loop_
_entity_poly.entity_id
_entity_poly.type
_entity_poly.pdbx_seq_one_letter_code
_entity_poly.pdbx_strand_id
1 'polypeptide(L)'
;MAIGDPNSAARAIDRFDTGMASAKDRLAAFSDRPFCVVKLGDARHLRAFGKDSMFGSVLERLGLRNSWIGGTRFSFLAPVPIERLIEFPDANLVVVGEVPPQAQHGLSRSVLWKALPQVADRRTYHLPEVNAFGGLPAAMRFARLLAHTLNSGPTELA
;
A
#
# COMPACT_ATOMS: atom_id res chain seq x y z
N MET A 1 30.30 0.68 -19.64
CA MET A 1 30.16 0.02 -18.33
C MET A 1 29.34 0.93 -17.42
N ALA A 2 28.23 0.46 -16.87
CA ALA A 2 27.12 1.35 -16.46
C ALA A 2 27.41 2.33 -15.30
N ILE A 3 28.40 2.12 -14.42
CA ILE A 3 28.72 3.13 -13.39
C ILE A 3 30.18 3.12 -12.88
N GLY A 4 31.09 2.35 -13.48
CA GLY A 4 32.51 2.33 -13.11
C GLY A 4 32.85 1.82 -11.69
N ASP A 5 31.84 1.52 -10.86
CA ASP A 5 32.00 0.99 -9.50
C ASP A 5 31.29 -0.37 -9.37
N PRO A 6 32.04 -1.48 -9.45
CA PRO A 6 31.47 -2.83 -9.41
C PRO A 6 30.84 -3.19 -8.06
N ASN A 7 31.19 -2.49 -6.98
CA ASN A 7 30.70 -2.78 -5.62
C ASN A 7 29.47 -1.93 -5.24
N SER A 8 29.12 -0.94 -6.05
CA SER A 8 27.96 -0.05 -5.81
C SER A 8 26.65 -0.83 -5.68
N ALA A 9 26.43 -1.82 -6.56
CA ALA A 9 25.24 -2.66 -6.54
C ALA A 9 25.14 -3.52 -5.28
N ALA A 10 26.24 -4.17 -4.89
CA ALA A 10 26.29 -5.00 -3.68
C ALA A 10 25.96 -4.17 -2.43
N ARG A 11 26.57 -2.98 -2.28
CA ARG A 11 26.28 -2.08 -1.16
C ARG A 11 24.83 -1.59 -1.14
N ALA A 12 24.24 -1.36 -2.31
CA ALA A 12 22.83 -0.96 -2.39
C ALA A 12 21.88 -2.07 -1.95
N ILE A 13 22.18 -3.32 -2.31
CA ILE A 13 21.43 -4.52 -1.87
C ILE A 13 21.58 -4.71 -0.37
N ASP A 14 22.79 -4.64 0.17
CA ASP A 14 23.05 -4.85 1.60
C ASP A 14 22.33 -3.81 2.48
N ARG A 15 22.34 -2.55 2.02
CA ARG A 15 21.58 -1.46 2.65
C ARG A 15 20.07 -1.67 2.55
N PHE A 16 19.59 -2.19 1.43
CA PHE A 16 18.19 -2.53 1.24
C PHE A 16 17.78 -3.62 2.22
N ASP A 17 18.53 -4.71 2.31
CA ASP A 17 18.23 -5.87 3.16
C ASP A 17 18.25 -5.50 4.65
N THR A 18 19.26 -4.77 5.08
CA THR A 18 19.33 -4.24 6.45
C THR A 18 18.13 -3.34 6.77
N GLY A 19 17.76 -2.45 5.83
CA GLY A 19 16.60 -1.57 5.99
C GLY A 19 15.28 -2.33 6.07
N MET A 20 15.13 -3.39 5.26
CA MET A 20 13.95 -4.25 5.25
C MET A 20 13.82 -5.07 6.54
N ALA A 21 14.93 -5.61 7.06
CA ALA A 21 14.94 -6.32 8.34
C ALA A 21 14.51 -5.41 9.49
N SER A 22 15.10 -4.21 9.58
CA SER A 22 14.73 -3.22 10.60
C SER A 22 13.26 -2.80 10.49
N ALA A 23 12.73 -2.62 9.27
CA ALA A 23 11.33 -2.30 9.06
C ALA A 23 10.40 -3.46 9.44
N LYS A 24 10.78 -4.71 9.16
CA LYS A 24 10.04 -5.92 9.54
C LYS A 24 9.87 -5.99 11.05
N ASP A 25 10.95 -5.82 11.82
CA ASP A 25 10.90 -5.90 13.28
C ASP A 25 9.97 -4.83 13.87
N ARG A 26 10.03 -3.60 13.33
CA ARG A 26 9.14 -2.50 13.74
C ARG A 26 7.67 -2.72 13.37
N LEU A 27 7.40 -3.56 12.38
CA LEU A 27 6.07 -3.81 11.84
C LEU A 27 5.45 -5.12 12.34
N ALA A 28 6.20 -5.93 13.09
CA ALA A 28 5.75 -7.24 13.57
C ALA A 28 4.43 -7.15 14.37
N ALA A 29 4.22 -6.07 15.12
CA ALA A 29 3.01 -5.82 15.89
C ALA A 29 1.73 -5.66 15.04
N PHE A 30 1.86 -5.38 13.74
CA PHE A 30 0.75 -5.17 12.80
C PHE A 30 0.48 -6.38 11.90
N SER A 31 1.09 -7.53 12.18
CA SER A 31 0.99 -8.75 11.35
C SER A 31 -0.27 -9.59 11.62
N ASP A 32 -1.06 -9.22 12.62
CA ASP A 32 -2.31 -9.89 13.01
C ASP A 32 -3.36 -9.85 11.89
N ARG A 33 -3.39 -8.77 11.10
CA ARG A 33 -4.32 -8.57 9.98
C ARG A 33 -3.62 -8.44 8.64
N PRO A 34 -4.26 -8.87 7.53
CA PRO A 34 -3.72 -8.64 6.19
C PRO A 34 -3.91 -7.18 5.77
N PHE A 35 -3.28 -6.81 4.65
CA PHE A 35 -3.29 -5.47 4.08
C PHE A 35 -3.79 -5.49 2.64
N CYS A 36 -4.59 -4.50 2.28
CA CYS A 36 -4.92 -4.16 0.89
C CYS A 36 -4.27 -2.82 0.56
N VAL A 37 -3.32 -2.82 -0.39
CA VAL A 37 -2.71 -1.58 -0.88
C VAL A 37 -3.42 -1.14 -2.15
N VAL A 38 -3.93 0.09 -2.15
CA VAL A 38 -4.70 0.64 -3.26
C VAL A 38 -4.29 2.09 -3.56
N LYS A 39 -4.64 2.57 -4.76
CA LYS A 39 -4.62 3.99 -5.12
C LYS A 39 -5.99 4.38 -5.64
N LEU A 40 -6.59 5.42 -5.08
CA LEU A 40 -7.91 5.90 -5.49
C LEU A 40 -7.79 6.72 -6.78
N GLY A 41 -8.61 6.39 -7.77
CA GLY A 41 -8.74 7.16 -9.01
C GLY A 41 -9.88 8.17 -8.92
N ASP A 42 -11.02 7.74 -8.42
CA ASP A 42 -12.19 8.56 -8.12
C ASP A 42 -13.01 7.93 -6.97
N ALA A 43 -14.22 8.45 -6.72
CA ALA A 43 -15.08 7.97 -5.63
C ALA A 43 -15.70 6.57 -5.84
N ARG A 44 -15.49 5.93 -7.00
CA ARG A 44 -16.01 4.61 -7.37
C ARG A 44 -14.92 3.65 -7.82
N HIS A 45 -13.74 4.16 -8.15
CA HIS A 45 -12.68 3.43 -8.81
C HIS A 45 -11.35 3.50 -8.07
N LEU A 46 -10.69 2.35 -7.96
CA LEU A 46 -9.35 2.21 -7.41
C LEU A 46 -8.46 1.38 -8.32
N ARG A 47 -7.15 1.51 -8.10
CA ARG A 47 -6.12 0.57 -8.55
C ARG A 47 -5.70 -0.26 -7.35
N ALA A 48 -5.61 -1.56 -7.52
CA ALA A 48 -5.22 -2.47 -6.45
C ALA A 48 -3.90 -3.16 -6.77
N PHE A 49 -3.05 -3.28 -5.75
CA PHE A 49 -1.69 -3.78 -5.87
C PHE A 49 -1.60 -5.18 -5.25
N GLY A 50 -1.51 -6.19 -6.12
CA GLY A 50 -1.41 -7.60 -5.76
C GLY A 50 0.01 -8.03 -5.45
N LYS A 51 0.22 -9.34 -5.26
CA LYS A 51 1.53 -9.97 -4.97
C LYS A 51 2.60 -9.73 -6.05
N ASP A 52 2.17 -9.48 -7.28
CA ASP A 52 3.01 -9.18 -8.45
C ASP A 52 3.44 -7.70 -8.53
N SER A 53 2.99 -6.86 -7.60
CA SER A 53 3.43 -5.47 -7.48
C SER A 53 4.62 -5.30 -6.53
N MET A 54 5.36 -4.20 -6.70
CA MET A 54 6.41 -3.82 -5.74
C MET A 54 5.87 -3.69 -4.31
N PHE A 55 4.66 -3.15 -4.12
CA PHE A 55 4.04 -3.05 -2.80
C PHE A 55 3.72 -4.41 -2.19
N GLY A 56 3.16 -5.33 -2.99
CA GLY A 56 2.88 -6.71 -2.57
C GLY A 56 4.15 -7.44 -2.14
N SER A 57 5.19 -7.40 -2.97
CA SER A 57 6.49 -8.01 -2.64
C SER A 57 7.13 -7.42 -1.38
N VAL A 58 6.99 -6.10 -1.16
CA VAL A 58 7.51 -5.46 0.05
C VAL A 58 6.71 -5.89 1.28
N LEU A 59 5.39 -5.97 1.22
CA LEU A 59 4.57 -6.46 2.34
C LEU A 59 5.01 -7.87 2.77
N GLU A 60 5.15 -8.78 1.81
CA GLU A 60 5.58 -10.16 2.09
C GLU A 60 6.97 -10.19 2.76
N ARG A 61 7.92 -9.37 2.27
CA ARG A 61 9.27 -9.27 2.85
C ARG A 61 9.27 -8.65 4.25
N LEU A 62 8.28 -7.82 4.58
CA LEU A 62 8.05 -7.27 5.92
C LEU A 62 7.28 -8.25 6.83
N GLY A 63 6.91 -9.44 6.34
CA GLY A 63 6.09 -10.39 7.11
C GLY A 63 4.61 -9.99 7.22
N LEU A 64 4.15 -9.06 6.38
CA LEU A 64 2.76 -8.62 6.33
C LEU A 64 2.03 -9.33 5.19
N ARG A 65 0.81 -9.81 5.45
CA ARG A 65 0.02 -10.54 4.45
C ARG A 65 -0.68 -9.57 3.51
N ASN A 66 -0.54 -9.72 2.19
CA ASN A 66 -1.36 -9.00 1.23
C ASN A 66 -2.69 -9.76 1.01
N SER A 67 -3.83 -9.15 1.32
CA SER A 67 -5.14 -9.77 1.11
C SER A 67 -5.63 -9.69 -0.34
N TRP A 68 -5.05 -8.82 -1.17
CA TRP A 68 -5.48 -8.70 -2.56
C TRP A 68 -5.05 -9.94 -3.36
N ILE A 69 -5.97 -10.88 -3.50
CA ILE A 69 -5.74 -12.18 -4.17
C ILE A 69 -5.70 -12.11 -5.70
N GLY A 70 -6.20 -11.01 -6.28
CA GLY A 70 -6.11 -10.79 -7.73
C GLY A 70 -4.68 -10.44 -8.17
N GLY A 71 -4.35 -10.69 -9.44
CA GLY A 71 -3.19 -10.04 -10.06
C GLY A 71 -3.33 -8.51 -9.97
N THR A 72 -2.21 -7.79 -10.00
CA THR A 72 -2.22 -6.33 -9.92
C THR A 72 -3.09 -5.75 -11.01
N ARG A 73 -4.14 -5.04 -10.59
CA ARG A 73 -5.08 -4.40 -11.52
C ARG A 73 -4.68 -2.95 -11.70
N PHE A 74 -3.66 -2.79 -12.56
CA PHE A 74 -3.07 -1.50 -12.91
C PHE A 74 -3.73 -0.85 -14.14
N SER A 75 -4.50 -1.63 -14.93
CA SER A 75 -4.90 -1.25 -16.28
C SER A 75 -5.81 -0.01 -16.31
N PHE A 76 -5.43 0.96 -17.15
CA PHE A 76 -6.24 2.12 -17.55
C PHE A 76 -7.61 1.74 -18.14
N LEU A 77 -7.78 0.49 -18.58
CA LEU A 77 -8.97 0.02 -19.29
C LEU A 77 -10.04 -0.62 -18.38
N ALA A 78 -9.75 -0.84 -17.10
CA ALA A 78 -10.74 -1.39 -16.16
C ALA A 78 -10.37 -1.01 -14.71
N PRO A 79 -10.72 0.21 -14.26
CA PRO A 79 -10.60 0.54 -12.84
C PRO A 79 -11.39 -0.46 -11.99
N VAL A 80 -10.82 -0.86 -10.85
CA VAL A 80 -11.50 -1.78 -9.93
C VAL A 80 -12.59 -1.00 -9.21
N PRO A 81 -13.85 -1.48 -9.22
CA PRO A 81 -14.89 -0.88 -8.38
C PRO A 81 -14.51 -0.96 -6.90
N ILE A 82 -14.74 0.12 -6.16
CA ILE A 82 -14.47 0.16 -4.71
C ILE A 82 -15.23 -0.94 -3.94
N GLU A 83 -16.35 -1.42 -4.49
CA GLU A 83 -17.16 -2.54 -3.98
C GLU A 83 -16.34 -3.82 -3.79
N ARG A 84 -15.28 -4.02 -4.57
CA ARG A 84 -14.39 -5.18 -4.42
C ARG A 84 -13.69 -5.24 -3.06
N LEU A 85 -13.59 -4.12 -2.35
CA LEU A 85 -13.04 -4.11 -0.99
C LEU A 85 -13.92 -4.87 0.01
N ILE A 86 -15.20 -5.13 -0.30
CA ILE A 86 -16.08 -5.96 0.53
C ILE A 86 -15.55 -7.39 0.66
N GLU A 87 -14.81 -7.89 -0.35
CA GLU A 87 -14.23 -9.23 -0.35
C GLU A 87 -13.07 -9.39 0.66
N PHE A 88 -12.58 -8.28 1.25
CA PHE A 88 -11.43 -8.26 2.15
C PHE A 88 -11.76 -7.58 3.49
N PRO A 89 -12.84 -7.97 4.19
CA PRO A 89 -13.37 -7.21 5.33
C PRO A 89 -12.37 -7.11 6.49
N ASP A 90 -11.51 -8.11 6.67
CA ASP A 90 -10.52 -8.15 7.76
C ASP A 90 -9.22 -7.41 7.47
N ALA A 91 -9.04 -6.86 6.27
CA ALA A 91 -7.82 -6.20 5.87
C ALA A 91 -7.69 -4.77 6.42
N ASN A 92 -6.46 -4.34 6.70
CA ASN A 92 -6.10 -2.94 6.80
C ASN A 92 -6.04 -2.34 5.39
N LEU A 93 -6.71 -1.20 5.17
CA LEU A 93 -6.74 -0.54 3.87
C LEU A 93 -5.66 0.55 3.81
N VAL A 94 -4.65 0.38 2.97
CA VAL A 94 -3.58 1.37 2.74
C VAL A 94 -3.83 2.07 1.41
N VAL A 95 -4.17 3.36 1.48
CA VAL A 95 -4.35 4.22 0.31
C VAL A 95 -3.05 4.98 0.05
N VAL A 96 -2.42 4.68 -1.08
CA VAL A 96 -1.16 5.29 -1.51
C VAL A 96 -1.40 6.43 -2.49
N GLY A 97 -0.73 7.55 -2.26
CA GLY A 97 -0.79 8.71 -3.13
C GLY A 97 -1.91 9.67 -2.77
N GLU A 98 -1.93 10.79 -3.49
CA GLU A 98 -2.95 11.81 -3.27
C GLU A 98 -4.34 11.30 -3.64
N VAL A 99 -5.30 11.55 -2.76
CA VAL A 99 -6.72 11.35 -3.04
C VAL A 99 -7.26 12.65 -3.62
N PRO A 100 -7.72 12.69 -4.89
CA PRO A 100 -8.24 13.91 -5.50
C PRO A 100 -9.37 14.52 -4.65
N PRO A 101 -9.46 15.85 -4.49
CA PRO A 101 -10.52 16.46 -3.69
C PRO A 101 -11.93 16.01 -4.09
N GLN A 102 -12.18 15.84 -5.39
CA GLN A 102 -13.46 15.34 -5.90
C GLN A 102 -13.74 13.90 -5.45
N ALA A 103 -12.70 13.06 -5.38
CA ALA A 103 -12.83 11.70 -4.85
C ALA A 103 -13.13 11.74 -3.36
N GLN A 104 -12.45 12.59 -2.57
CA GLN A 104 -12.74 12.76 -1.14
C GLN A 104 -14.19 13.20 -0.91
N HIS A 105 -14.67 14.21 -1.63
CA HIS A 105 -16.07 14.67 -1.55
C HIS A 105 -17.08 13.59 -1.96
N GLY A 106 -16.75 12.75 -2.95
CA GLY A 106 -17.61 11.64 -3.35
C GLY A 106 -17.64 10.53 -2.32
N LEU A 107 -16.48 10.18 -1.74
CA LEU A 107 -16.35 9.14 -0.71
C LEU A 107 -17.04 9.54 0.60
N SER A 108 -16.95 10.81 1.02
CA SER A 108 -17.63 11.30 2.23
C SER A 108 -19.15 11.25 2.14
N ARG A 109 -19.71 11.17 0.93
CA ARG A 109 -21.16 11.00 0.68
C ARG A 109 -21.54 9.56 0.32
N SER A 110 -20.57 8.68 0.12
CA SER A 110 -20.79 7.31 -0.31
C SER A 110 -21.18 6.43 0.87
N VAL A 111 -22.43 5.96 0.87
CA VAL A 111 -22.92 4.97 1.85
C VAL A 111 -22.09 3.69 1.76
N LEU A 112 -21.75 3.26 0.54
CA LEU A 112 -20.92 2.10 0.30
C LEU A 112 -19.54 2.24 0.95
N TRP A 113 -18.85 3.37 0.74
CA TRP A 113 -17.53 3.60 1.32
C TRP A 113 -17.57 3.53 2.85
N LYS A 114 -18.54 4.22 3.47
CA LYS A 114 -18.72 4.22 4.93
C LYS A 114 -19.11 2.86 5.49
N ALA A 115 -19.79 2.02 4.70
CA ALA A 115 -20.21 0.69 5.09
C ALA A 115 -19.10 -0.37 4.94
N LEU A 116 -17.98 -0.06 4.29
CA LEU A 116 -16.84 -0.96 4.21
C LEU A 116 -16.30 -1.21 5.63
N PRO A 117 -16.12 -2.47 6.06
CA PRO A 117 -15.64 -2.79 7.41
C PRO A 117 -14.30 -2.11 7.74
N GLN A 118 -13.41 -1.97 6.76
CA GLN A 118 -12.13 -1.31 6.94
C GLN A 118 -12.28 0.18 7.26
N VAL A 119 -13.32 0.83 6.73
CA VAL A 119 -13.63 2.26 6.98
C VAL A 119 -14.38 2.41 8.29
N ALA A 120 -15.44 1.63 8.50
CA ALA A 120 -16.26 1.65 9.71
C ALA A 120 -15.44 1.35 10.98
N ASP A 121 -14.52 0.40 10.91
CA ASP A 121 -13.65 0.00 12.03
C ASP A 121 -12.41 0.90 12.18
N ARG A 122 -12.30 2.00 11.43
CA ARG A 122 -11.13 2.89 11.40
C ARG A 122 -9.82 2.12 11.14
N ARG A 123 -9.78 1.30 10.10
CA ARG A 123 -8.60 0.53 9.64
C ARG A 123 -8.06 1.03 8.30
N THR A 124 -8.25 2.31 8.04
CA THR A 124 -7.75 3.02 6.85
C THR A 124 -6.47 3.77 7.16
N TYR A 125 -5.50 3.73 6.25
CA TYR A 125 -4.20 4.36 6.39
C TYR A 125 -3.85 5.10 5.11
N HIS A 126 -3.46 6.37 5.25
CA HIS A 126 -3.04 7.19 4.11
C HIS A 126 -1.51 7.27 4.03
N LEU A 127 -0.97 6.94 2.86
CA LEU A 127 0.47 6.88 2.62
C LEU A 127 0.85 7.85 1.49
N PRO A 128 1.84 8.75 1.68
CA PRO A 128 2.27 9.69 0.64
C PRO A 128 2.73 9.00 -0.65
N GLU A 129 2.53 9.64 -1.81
CA GLU A 129 2.82 9.07 -3.15
C GLU A 129 4.16 8.34 -3.21
N VAL A 130 4.14 7.05 -3.59
CA VAL A 130 5.33 6.24 -3.91
C VAL A 130 5.19 5.78 -5.36
N ASN A 131 6.26 5.90 -6.16
CA ASN A 131 6.29 5.32 -7.50
C ASN A 131 6.24 3.79 -7.44
N ALA A 132 5.10 3.21 -7.85
CA ALA A 132 4.87 1.76 -7.88
C ALA A 132 5.82 0.99 -8.83
N PHE A 133 6.44 1.67 -9.79
CA PHE A 133 7.38 1.09 -10.78
C PHE A 133 8.85 1.37 -10.47
N GLY A 134 9.13 1.95 -9.31
CA GLY A 134 10.51 2.19 -8.90
C GLY A 134 11.23 0.90 -8.50
N GLY A 135 12.56 0.95 -8.48
CA GLY A 135 13.40 -0.11 -7.95
C GLY A 135 13.57 -0.05 -6.42
N LEU A 136 14.70 -0.58 -5.93
CA LEU A 136 15.03 -0.65 -4.50
C LEU A 136 14.78 0.66 -3.71
N PRO A 137 15.10 1.87 -4.22
CA PRO A 137 14.83 3.10 -3.48
C PRO A 137 13.34 3.35 -3.21
N ALA A 138 12.46 3.03 -4.16
CA ALA A 138 11.02 3.19 -3.99
C ALA A 138 10.46 2.19 -2.99
N ALA A 139 10.93 0.93 -3.04
CA ALA A 139 10.60 -0.10 -2.06
C ALA A 139 11.04 0.29 -0.64
N MET A 140 12.26 0.82 -0.44
CA MET A 140 12.69 1.31 0.86
C MET A 140 11.86 2.50 1.36
N ARG A 141 11.47 3.40 0.44
CA ARG A 141 10.63 4.55 0.80
C ARG A 141 9.25 4.07 1.24
N PHE A 142 8.66 3.11 0.52
CA PHE A 142 7.39 2.50 0.90
C PHE A 142 7.47 1.84 2.28
N ALA A 143 8.47 0.99 2.54
CA ALA A 143 8.63 0.32 3.84
C ALA A 143 8.76 1.34 5.00
N ARG A 144 9.54 2.41 4.81
CA ARG A 144 9.69 3.48 5.81
C ARG A 144 8.39 4.24 6.05
N LEU A 145 7.67 4.60 5.00
CA LEU A 145 6.40 5.32 5.11
C LEU A 145 5.33 4.43 5.72
N LEU A 146 5.25 3.16 5.35
CA LEU A 146 4.31 2.21 5.93
C LEU A 146 4.55 2.08 7.44
N ALA A 147 5.81 1.88 7.85
CA ALA A 147 6.17 1.87 9.27
C ALA A 147 5.78 3.15 9.99
N HIS A 148 6.02 4.32 9.39
CA HIS A 148 5.61 5.59 10.00
C HIS A 148 4.08 5.70 10.12
N THR A 149 3.35 5.47 9.03
CA THR A 149 1.89 5.58 8.96
C THR A 149 1.20 4.61 9.93
N LEU A 150 1.64 3.35 10.02
CA LEU A 150 1.02 2.38 10.93
C LEU A 150 1.24 2.75 12.40
N ASN A 151 2.41 3.29 12.74
CA ASN A 151 2.70 3.77 14.09
C ASN A 151 1.95 5.06 14.45
N SER A 152 1.69 5.93 13.47
CA SER A 152 0.87 7.14 13.66
C SER A 152 -0.63 6.83 13.78
N GLY A 153 -1.03 5.61 13.41
CA GLY A 153 -2.39 5.12 13.52
C GLY A 153 -3.25 5.38 12.29
N PRO A 154 -4.52 4.91 12.32
CA PRO A 154 -5.44 5.04 11.20
C PRO A 154 -5.78 6.50 10.88
N THR A 155 -5.99 6.78 9.61
CA THR A 155 -6.41 8.07 9.09
C THR A 155 -7.83 7.99 8.56
N GLU A 156 -8.65 8.98 8.88
CA GLU A 156 -10.00 9.09 8.34
C GLU A 156 -9.92 9.60 6.90
N LEU A 157 -10.32 8.74 5.96
CA LEU A 157 -10.37 9.05 4.55
C LEU A 157 -11.82 9.36 4.20
N ALA A 158 -12.14 10.66 4.21
CA ALA A 158 -13.44 11.27 3.88
C ALA A 158 -14.58 11.13 4.91
#